data_AF-A0A950UCH7-F1
#
_entry.id   AF-A0A950UCH7-F1
#
_cell.length_a   1.000
_cell.length_b   1.000
_cell.length_c   1.000
_cell.angle_alpha   90.00
_cell.angle_beta   90.00
_cell.angle_gamma   90.00
#
_symmetry.space_group_name_H-M   'P 1'
#
loop_
_entity.id
_entity.type
_entity.pdbx_description
1 polymer ?
#
loop_
_entity_poly.entity_id
_entity_poly.type
_entity_poly.pdbx_seq_one_letter_code
_entity_poly.pdbx_strand_id
1 'polypeptide(L)'
;TASTLAALAPTGSSAIGGNELIRVGDVPRVSGMRASSISASGPFALAAAIDQYVTAATGKPTSEVVVASADNPAYAMPAAGWAAESGDPVLFVTASGIPAATKQALLSHQHPHIYVLGPPRVIPDKVLTALGKYGPVKRVGASDPASNSVAFAIYRDPPCAFKQPCAHVPGSFGWALRSPGHGYTLINANRPLDAAASAALSGAGDFGPQLLIDKPATLPQPVLNFFLDYATPGYTQEGPTAAVYNHGWVIGDSSAISAGVQAEMDTLLQAIPQK
;
A
#
# COMPACT_ATOMS: atom_id res chain seq x y z
N THR A 1 -13.17 7.38 -17.90
CA THR A 1 -13.89 6.24 -17.26
C THR A 1 -14.74 5.47 -18.25
N ALA A 2 -15.73 6.05 -18.93
CA ALA A 2 -16.60 5.28 -19.85
C ALA A 2 -15.84 4.59 -21.01
N SER A 3 -14.90 5.30 -21.64
CA SER A 3 -14.02 4.73 -22.68
C SER A 3 -13.13 3.60 -22.14
N THR A 4 -12.57 3.79 -20.95
CA THR A 4 -11.75 2.77 -20.25
C THR A 4 -12.58 1.52 -19.95
N LEU A 5 -13.79 1.66 -19.44
CA LEU A 5 -14.68 0.53 -19.16
C LEU A 5 -15.08 -0.22 -20.44
N ALA A 6 -15.33 0.50 -21.54
CA ALA A 6 -15.60 -0.11 -22.83
C ALA A 6 -14.39 -0.89 -23.36
N ALA A 7 -13.17 -0.37 -23.17
CA ALA A 7 -11.94 -1.03 -23.60
C ALA A 7 -11.59 -2.26 -22.74
N LEU A 8 -11.80 -2.18 -21.42
CA LEU A 8 -11.54 -3.29 -20.50
C LEU A 8 -12.57 -4.42 -20.65
N ALA A 9 -13.80 -4.10 -21.05
CA ALA A 9 -14.90 -5.05 -21.24
C ALA A 9 -15.03 -6.06 -20.06
N PRO A 10 -15.21 -5.58 -18.82
CA PRO A 10 -15.19 -6.44 -17.63
C PRO A 10 -16.30 -7.51 -17.72
N THR A 11 -15.93 -8.77 -17.49
CA THR A 11 -16.83 -9.93 -17.54
C THR A 11 -17.42 -10.30 -16.17
N GLY A 12 -16.86 -9.73 -15.11
CA GLY A 12 -17.26 -9.92 -13.73
C GLY A 12 -16.63 -11.15 -13.06
N SER A 13 -16.79 -11.23 -11.74
CA SER A 13 -16.19 -12.29 -10.92
C SER A 13 -17.23 -12.98 -10.04
N SER A 14 -17.19 -14.31 -9.99
CA SER A 14 -18.10 -15.13 -9.16
C SER A 14 -17.94 -14.80 -7.66
N ALA A 15 -16.73 -14.47 -7.20
CA ALA A 15 -16.44 -14.09 -5.82
C ALA A 15 -17.24 -12.86 -5.35
N ILE A 16 -17.70 -12.02 -6.29
CA ILE A 16 -18.52 -10.84 -6.01
C ILE A 16 -19.91 -10.95 -6.63
N GLY A 17 -20.45 -12.17 -6.74
CA GLY A 17 -21.79 -12.41 -7.27
C GLY A 17 -21.93 -12.17 -8.78
N GLY A 18 -20.84 -12.32 -9.51
CA GLY A 18 -20.76 -12.09 -10.95
C GLY A 18 -20.72 -10.61 -11.34
N ASN A 19 -20.69 -9.66 -10.39
CA ASN A 19 -20.66 -8.24 -10.71
C ASN A 19 -19.43 -7.89 -11.56
N GLU A 20 -19.64 -7.04 -12.56
CA GLU A 20 -18.63 -6.51 -13.49
C GLU A 20 -17.96 -5.27 -12.92
N LEU A 21 -18.67 -4.55 -12.05
CA LEU A 21 -18.21 -3.33 -11.40
C LEU A 21 -18.51 -3.34 -9.90
N ILE A 22 -17.61 -2.67 -9.17
CA ILE A 22 -17.83 -2.28 -7.79
C ILE A 22 -17.80 -0.76 -7.74
N ARG A 23 -18.91 -0.16 -7.30
CA ARG A 23 -19.00 1.29 -7.08
C ARG A 23 -18.77 1.58 -5.61
N VAL A 24 -17.85 2.50 -5.31
CA VAL A 24 -17.47 2.83 -3.95
C VAL A 24 -17.75 4.31 -3.69
N GLY A 25 -18.58 4.60 -2.70
CA GLY A 25 -18.99 5.96 -2.34
C GLY A 25 -20.03 6.54 -3.31
N ASP A 26 -20.07 7.87 -3.36
CA ASP A 26 -21.00 8.62 -4.20
C ASP A 26 -20.42 8.78 -5.62
N VAL A 27 -20.58 7.72 -6.42
CA VAL A 27 -20.14 7.68 -7.82
C VAL A 27 -21.32 7.39 -8.78
N PRO A 28 -21.31 7.95 -10.00
CA PRO A 28 -22.39 7.76 -10.96
C PRO A 28 -22.67 6.28 -11.28
N ARG A 29 -23.93 5.97 -11.60
CA ARG A 29 -24.29 4.65 -12.13
C ARG A 29 -23.70 4.48 -13.54
N VAL A 30 -23.22 3.27 -13.83
CA VAL A 30 -22.79 2.89 -15.19
C VAL A 30 -23.87 2.01 -15.80
N SER A 31 -24.46 2.47 -16.92
CA SER A 31 -25.52 1.77 -17.63
C SER A 31 -25.00 0.53 -18.34
N GLY A 32 -25.81 -0.53 -18.41
CA GLY A 32 -25.50 -1.73 -19.20
C GLY A 32 -24.45 -2.66 -18.59
N MET A 33 -24.05 -2.44 -17.33
CA MET A 33 -23.13 -3.30 -16.59
C MET A 33 -23.73 -3.71 -15.25
N ARG A 34 -23.42 -4.93 -14.80
CA ARG A 34 -23.81 -5.45 -13.49
C ARG A 34 -22.88 -4.88 -12.43
N ALA A 35 -23.43 -4.10 -11.51
CA ALA A 35 -22.62 -3.37 -10.54
C ALA A 35 -23.13 -3.57 -9.10
N SER A 36 -22.23 -3.92 -8.21
CA SER A 36 -22.44 -3.78 -6.76
C SER A 36 -22.10 -2.36 -6.31
N SER A 37 -22.67 -1.92 -5.19
CA SER A 37 -22.39 -0.60 -4.61
C SER A 37 -22.04 -0.74 -3.15
N ILE A 38 -20.98 -0.05 -2.74
CA ILE A 38 -20.52 0.08 -1.37
C ILE A 38 -20.68 1.55 -1.01
N SER A 39 -21.65 1.86 -0.15
CA SER A 39 -21.97 3.23 0.26
C SER A 39 -22.11 3.31 1.77
N ALA A 40 -21.50 4.33 2.37
CA ALA A 40 -21.59 4.57 3.80
C ALA A 40 -21.40 6.06 4.11
N SER A 41 -21.78 6.46 5.33
CA SER A 41 -21.71 7.86 5.79
C SER A 41 -20.28 8.23 6.21
N GLY A 42 -19.53 8.82 5.27
CA GLY A 42 -18.18 9.34 5.51
C GLY A 42 -17.07 8.29 5.44
N PRO A 43 -15.80 8.72 5.52
CA PRO A 43 -14.65 7.88 5.17
C PRO A 43 -14.45 6.68 6.12
N PHE A 44 -14.75 6.85 7.41
CA PHE A 44 -14.59 5.76 8.40
C PHE A 44 -15.59 4.62 8.18
N ALA A 45 -16.86 4.98 7.93
CA ALA A 45 -17.90 3.99 7.63
C ALA A 45 -17.69 3.37 6.25
N LEU A 46 -17.17 4.13 5.29
CA LEU A 46 -16.87 3.62 3.95
C LEU A 46 -15.72 2.60 3.98
N ALA A 47 -14.65 2.87 4.75
CA ALA A 47 -13.57 1.90 4.95
C ALA A 47 -14.09 0.59 5.58
N ALA A 48 -14.91 0.68 6.63
CA ALA A 48 -15.54 -0.49 7.25
C ALA A 48 -16.47 -1.26 6.29
N ALA A 49 -17.19 -0.56 5.40
CA ALA A 49 -18.05 -1.19 4.42
C ALA A 49 -17.25 -1.90 3.30
N ILE A 50 -16.10 -1.33 2.89
CA ILE A 50 -15.17 -1.99 1.96
C ILE A 50 -14.61 -3.26 2.59
N ASP A 51 -14.15 -3.17 3.83
CA ASP A 51 -13.66 -4.33 4.60
C ASP A 51 -14.70 -5.46 4.68
N GLN A 52 -15.93 -5.14 5.08
CA GLN A 52 -17.03 -6.11 5.10
C GLN A 52 -17.31 -6.74 3.74
N TYR A 53 -17.24 -5.94 2.67
CA TYR A 53 -17.44 -6.43 1.32
C TYR A 53 -16.35 -7.40 0.89
N VAL A 54 -15.07 -7.07 1.15
CA VAL A 54 -13.93 -7.94 0.84
C VAL A 54 -14.00 -9.22 1.68
N THR A 55 -14.27 -9.12 2.98
CA THR A 55 -14.47 -10.26 3.88
C THR A 55 -15.57 -11.20 3.38
N ALA A 56 -16.68 -10.67 2.88
CA ALA A 56 -17.75 -11.47 2.31
C ALA A 56 -17.34 -12.17 1.00
N ALA A 57 -16.56 -11.48 0.15
CA ALA A 57 -16.08 -12.04 -1.11
C ALA A 57 -15.01 -13.13 -0.93
N THR A 58 -14.18 -13.03 0.11
CA THR A 58 -13.14 -14.01 0.44
C THR A 58 -13.61 -15.10 1.42
N GLY A 59 -14.77 -14.89 2.05
CA GLY A 59 -15.42 -15.83 2.96
C GLY A 59 -14.93 -15.77 4.42
N LYS A 60 -13.90 -15.00 4.73
CA LYS A 60 -13.41 -14.80 6.11
C LYS A 60 -12.61 -13.50 6.25
N PRO A 61 -12.60 -12.87 7.45
CA PRO A 61 -11.75 -11.73 7.71
C PRO A 61 -10.27 -12.15 7.74
N THR A 62 -9.39 -11.21 7.41
CA THR A 62 -7.94 -11.35 7.59
C THR A 62 -7.58 -11.28 9.07
N SER A 63 -6.44 -11.87 9.46
CA SER A 63 -5.90 -11.74 10.81
C SER A 63 -5.16 -10.43 11.03
N GLU A 64 -4.82 -9.72 9.96
CA GLU A 64 -4.04 -8.48 9.98
C GLU A 64 -4.91 -7.31 9.52
N VAL A 65 -4.80 -6.18 10.21
CA VAL A 65 -5.52 -4.94 9.88
C VAL A 65 -4.53 -3.78 9.87
N VAL A 66 -4.52 -3.01 8.80
CA VAL A 66 -3.74 -1.78 8.71
C VAL A 66 -4.59 -0.61 9.20
N VAL A 67 -4.05 0.19 10.12
CA VAL A 67 -4.69 1.41 10.63
C VAL A 67 -3.86 2.62 10.25
N ALA A 68 -4.50 3.60 9.62
CA ALA A 68 -3.86 4.85 9.22
C ALA A 68 -4.66 6.09 9.67
N SER A 69 -4.04 7.26 9.61
CA SER A 69 -4.67 8.52 9.99
C SER A 69 -5.53 9.06 8.84
N ALA A 70 -6.81 9.35 9.11
CA ALA A 70 -7.65 10.10 8.18
C ALA A 70 -7.23 11.57 8.07
N ASP A 71 -6.60 12.11 9.11
CA ASP A 71 -6.18 13.52 9.18
C ASP A 71 -4.91 13.77 8.36
N ASN A 72 -4.11 12.73 8.07
CA ASN A 72 -2.82 12.83 7.39
C ASN A 72 -2.70 11.75 6.29
N PRO A 73 -3.36 11.95 5.13
CA PRO A 73 -3.52 10.90 4.11
C PRO A 73 -2.19 10.40 3.52
N ALA A 74 -1.14 11.23 3.50
CA ALA A 74 0.17 10.82 3.02
C ALA A 74 0.76 9.61 3.77
N TYR A 75 0.48 9.47 5.08
CA TYR A 75 0.92 8.28 5.84
C TYR A 75 0.08 7.04 5.54
N ALA A 76 -1.13 7.22 5.05
CA ALA A 76 -2.03 6.13 4.66
C ALA A 76 -1.74 5.61 3.25
N MET A 77 -1.19 6.45 2.36
CA MET A 77 -0.98 6.11 0.94
C MET A 77 -0.30 4.74 0.75
N PRO A 78 0.82 4.40 1.43
CA PRO A 78 1.48 3.12 1.21
C PRO A 78 0.65 1.89 1.56
N ALA A 79 -0.41 2.04 2.38
CA ALA A 79 -1.33 0.96 2.70
C ALA A 79 -2.17 0.51 1.51
N ALA A 80 -2.36 1.37 0.49
CA ALA A 80 -3.17 1.01 -0.69
C ALA A 80 -2.50 -0.11 -1.49
N GLY A 81 -1.19 0.00 -1.74
CA GLY A 81 -0.43 -1.08 -2.37
C GLY A 81 -0.44 -2.38 -1.57
N TRP A 82 -0.30 -2.29 -0.23
CA TRP A 82 -0.37 -3.47 0.64
C TRP A 82 -1.74 -4.13 0.60
N ALA A 83 -2.83 -3.35 0.68
CA ALA A 83 -4.18 -3.89 0.61
C ALA A 83 -4.48 -4.58 -0.72
N ALA A 84 -3.90 -4.09 -1.82
CA ALA A 84 -4.02 -4.74 -3.13
C ALA A 84 -3.27 -6.08 -3.19
N GLU A 85 -2.13 -6.20 -2.51
CA GLU A 85 -1.32 -7.42 -2.46
C GLU A 85 -1.89 -8.46 -1.47
N SER A 86 -2.13 -8.05 -0.22
CA SER A 86 -2.46 -9.00 0.85
C SER A 86 -3.97 -9.21 1.05
N GLY A 87 -4.80 -8.27 0.59
CA GLY A 87 -6.23 -8.20 0.92
C GLY A 87 -6.51 -7.73 2.34
N ASP A 88 -5.50 -7.34 3.13
CA ASP A 88 -5.71 -6.79 4.47
C ASP A 88 -6.44 -5.45 4.40
N PRO A 89 -7.47 -5.23 5.24
CA PRO A 89 -8.22 -4.00 5.20
C PRO A 89 -7.41 -2.82 5.76
N VAL A 90 -7.68 -1.64 5.20
CA VAL A 90 -7.19 -0.36 5.71
C VAL A 90 -8.33 0.35 6.41
N LEU A 91 -8.20 0.51 7.72
CA LEU A 91 -9.14 1.27 8.55
C LEU A 91 -8.52 2.59 8.99
N PHE A 92 -9.37 3.57 9.31
CA PHE A 92 -8.93 4.92 9.65
C PHE A 92 -9.20 5.30 11.11
N VAL A 93 -8.27 6.05 11.69
CA VAL A 93 -8.40 6.72 12.98
C VAL A 93 -8.09 8.21 12.83
N THR A 94 -8.35 8.98 13.89
CA THR A 94 -7.93 10.38 14.00
C THR A 94 -6.94 10.54 15.14
N ALA A 95 -6.28 11.69 15.23
CA ALA A 95 -5.44 12.01 16.38
C ALA A 95 -6.24 12.08 17.71
N SER A 96 -7.56 12.28 17.62
CA SER A 96 -8.46 12.37 18.77
C SER A 96 -8.95 11.00 19.27
N GLY A 97 -8.98 9.97 18.43
CA GLY A 97 -9.36 8.62 18.85
C GLY A 97 -9.77 7.69 17.72
N ILE A 98 -10.46 6.61 18.11
CA ILE A 98 -10.95 5.57 17.20
C ILE A 98 -12.44 5.82 16.91
N PRO A 99 -12.81 6.11 15.65
CA PRO A 99 -14.20 6.25 15.24
C PRO A 99 -15.02 4.98 15.48
N ALA A 100 -16.34 5.13 15.67
CA ALA A 100 -17.22 4.01 15.98
C ALA A 100 -17.22 2.92 14.88
N ALA A 101 -17.21 3.33 13.61
CA ALA A 101 -17.14 2.40 12.47
C ALA A 101 -15.86 1.54 12.51
N THR A 102 -14.71 2.16 12.80
CA THR A 102 -13.43 1.47 12.93
C THR A 102 -13.43 0.48 14.11
N LYS A 103 -14.01 0.84 15.25
CA LYS A 103 -14.17 -0.09 16.38
C LYS A 103 -14.99 -1.31 16.00
N GLN A 104 -16.09 -1.10 15.29
CA GLN A 104 -16.98 -2.19 14.88
C GLN A 104 -16.31 -3.13 13.89
N ALA A 105 -15.56 -2.59 12.91
CA ALA A 105 -14.76 -3.39 11.99
C ALA A 105 -13.69 -4.21 12.73
N LEU A 106 -12.93 -3.60 13.65
CA LEU A 106 -11.94 -4.33 14.44
C LEU A 106 -12.56 -5.48 15.27
N LEU A 107 -13.78 -5.29 15.80
CA LEU A 107 -14.50 -6.36 16.50
C LEU A 107 -14.89 -7.52 15.58
N SER A 108 -15.28 -7.26 14.32
CA SER A 108 -15.62 -8.34 13.37
C SER A 108 -14.43 -9.21 12.96
N HIS A 109 -13.21 -8.69 13.06
CA HIS A 109 -11.98 -9.44 12.82
C HIS A 109 -11.58 -10.37 13.98
N GLN A 110 -12.28 -10.34 15.11
CA GLN A 110 -12.05 -11.23 16.26
C GLN A 110 -10.59 -11.26 16.74
N HIS A 111 -10.11 -10.11 17.22
CA HIS A 111 -8.78 -9.96 17.81
C HIS A 111 -7.59 -9.95 16.83
N PRO A 112 -7.62 -9.12 15.75
CA PRO A 112 -6.57 -9.07 14.73
C PRO A 112 -5.25 -8.48 15.24
N HIS A 113 -4.16 -8.74 14.51
CA HIS A 113 -2.95 -7.92 14.61
C HIS A 113 -3.17 -6.57 13.92
N ILE A 114 -2.92 -5.49 14.64
CA ILE A 114 -3.18 -4.13 14.18
C ILE A 114 -1.85 -3.43 13.91
N TYR A 115 -1.62 -3.03 12.66
CA TYR A 115 -0.42 -2.29 12.25
C TYR A 115 -0.75 -0.84 11.97
N VAL A 116 -0.17 0.05 12.77
CA VAL A 116 -0.48 1.48 12.73
C VAL A 116 0.57 2.20 11.90
N LEU A 117 0.17 2.76 10.76
CA LEU A 117 1.06 3.54 9.89
C LEU A 117 1.20 4.97 10.38
N GLY A 118 2.44 5.37 10.66
CA GLY A 118 2.79 6.74 10.99
C GLY A 118 3.34 6.95 12.41
N PRO A 119 3.97 8.11 12.65
CA PRO A 119 4.62 8.44 13.91
C PRO A 119 3.62 8.87 15.00
N PRO A 120 4.03 8.94 16.28
CA PRO A 120 3.18 9.37 17.38
C PRO A 120 2.50 10.73 17.20
N ARG A 121 3.12 11.67 16.48
CA ARG A 121 2.50 12.98 16.22
C ARG A 121 1.31 12.93 15.24
N VAL A 122 1.20 11.85 14.44
CA VAL A 122 0.11 11.62 13.49
C VAL A 122 -0.96 10.72 14.10
N ILE A 123 -0.53 9.66 14.80
CA ILE A 123 -1.42 8.79 15.58
C ILE A 123 -0.83 8.67 16.99
N PRO A 124 -1.33 9.45 17.97
CA PRO A 124 -0.82 9.47 19.34
C PRO A 124 -0.86 8.12 20.04
N ASP A 125 0.07 7.87 20.96
CA ASP A 125 0.18 6.59 21.67
C ASP A 125 -1.09 6.24 22.46
N LYS A 126 -1.84 7.24 22.95
CA LYS A 126 -3.17 7.03 23.55
C LYS A 126 -4.15 6.30 22.61
N VAL A 127 -4.04 6.53 21.30
CA VAL A 127 -4.87 5.85 20.30
C VAL A 127 -4.39 4.40 20.13
N LEU A 128 -3.09 4.14 20.13
CA LEU A 128 -2.53 2.78 20.10
C LEU A 128 -2.95 1.99 21.34
N THR A 129 -2.86 2.58 22.53
CA THR A 129 -3.34 1.95 23.77
C THR A 129 -4.83 1.63 23.69
N ALA A 130 -5.63 2.52 23.10
CA ALA A 130 -7.06 2.26 22.89
C ALA A 130 -7.31 1.15 21.85
N LEU A 131 -6.49 1.06 20.80
CA LEU A 131 -6.53 -0.01 19.80
C LEU A 131 -6.19 -1.37 20.41
N GLY A 132 -5.33 -1.40 21.44
CA GLY A 132 -4.95 -2.61 22.17
C GLY A 132 -6.11 -3.40 22.79
N LYS A 133 -7.29 -2.77 22.95
CA LYS A 133 -8.52 -3.46 23.39
C LYS A 133 -9.10 -4.41 22.34
N TYR A 134 -8.71 -4.23 21.08
CA TYR A 134 -9.22 -4.98 19.94
C TYR A 134 -8.22 -5.98 19.40
N GLY A 135 -6.95 -5.94 19.82
CA GLY A 135 -5.90 -6.81 19.28
C GLY A 135 -4.49 -6.31 19.60
N PRO A 136 -3.45 -7.14 19.40
CA PRO A 136 -2.06 -6.69 19.52
C PRO A 136 -1.75 -5.59 18.51
N VAL A 137 -1.10 -4.52 18.96
CA VAL A 137 -0.84 -3.32 18.14
C VAL A 137 0.66 -3.13 17.95
N LYS A 138 1.09 -2.96 16.70
CA LYS A 138 2.47 -2.57 16.34
C LYS A 138 2.46 -1.30 15.51
N ARG A 139 3.36 -0.38 15.84
CA ARG A 139 3.56 0.83 15.03
C ARG A 139 4.56 0.52 13.92
N VAL A 140 4.19 0.88 12.70
CA VAL A 140 5.08 0.87 11.53
C VAL A 140 5.17 2.31 11.03
N GLY A 141 6.28 2.98 11.30
CA GLY A 141 6.41 4.32 10.76
C GLY A 141 7.70 5.03 11.10
N ALA A 142 7.91 6.12 10.40
CA ALA A 142 9.05 6.99 10.56
C ALA A 142 8.59 8.45 10.67
N SER A 143 9.55 9.37 10.66
CA SER A 143 9.27 10.78 10.87
C SER A 143 8.35 11.33 9.81
N ASP A 144 8.60 11.20 8.52
CA ASP A 144 7.87 11.89 7.44
C ASP A 144 7.24 10.88 6.48
N PRO A 145 6.34 11.27 5.57
CA PRO A 145 5.67 10.33 4.67
C PRO A 145 6.65 9.52 3.80
N ALA A 146 7.74 10.13 3.32
CA ALA A 146 8.73 9.44 2.51
C ALA A 146 9.48 8.38 3.34
N SER A 147 10.05 8.75 4.48
CA SER A 147 10.68 7.78 5.39
C SER A 147 9.69 6.74 5.92
N ASN A 148 8.41 7.08 6.09
CA ASN A 148 7.37 6.15 6.54
C ASN A 148 7.06 5.10 5.47
N SER A 149 7.01 5.50 4.19
CA SER A 149 6.85 4.56 3.08
C SER A 149 8.00 3.57 2.99
N VAL A 150 9.24 4.04 3.15
CA VAL A 150 10.43 3.18 3.22
C VAL A 150 10.40 2.27 4.45
N ALA A 151 10.05 2.80 5.62
CA ALA A 151 9.93 2.01 6.84
C ALA A 151 8.92 0.87 6.67
N PHE A 152 7.81 1.10 5.96
CA PHE A 152 6.84 0.06 5.65
C PHE A 152 7.35 -0.93 4.60
N ALA A 153 8.03 -0.46 3.54
CA ALA A 153 8.64 -1.30 2.51
C ALA A 153 9.66 -2.31 3.06
N ILE A 154 10.41 -1.93 4.10
CA ILE A 154 11.38 -2.84 4.75
C ILE A 154 10.82 -3.55 6.00
N TYR A 155 9.56 -3.28 6.36
CA TYR A 155 8.94 -3.84 7.55
C TYR A 155 8.63 -5.31 7.37
N ARG A 156 8.77 -6.06 8.47
CA ARG A 156 8.47 -7.48 8.52
C ARG A 156 8.11 -7.89 9.94
N ASP A 157 6.99 -8.60 10.09
CA ASP A 157 6.56 -9.16 11.37
C ASP A 157 6.13 -10.63 11.25
N PRO A 158 6.84 -11.59 11.87
CA PRO A 158 7.99 -11.41 12.77
C PRO A 158 9.24 -10.83 12.08
N PRO A 159 10.13 -10.12 12.81
CA PRO A 159 11.33 -9.51 12.23
C PRO A 159 12.23 -10.54 11.54
N CYS A 160 12.89 -10.09 10.46
CA CYS A 160 13.91 -10.87 9.76
C CYS A 160 15.01 -11.32 10.74
N ALA A 161 15.46 -12.57 10.63
CA ALA A 161 16.62 -13.03 11.36
C ALA A 161 17.89 -12.28 10.91
N PHE A 162 18.75 -11.95 11.87
CA PHE A 162 19.97 -11.22 11.59
C PHE A 162 20.87 -11.98 10.59
N LYS A 163 21.33 -11.29 9.54
CA LYS A 163 22.18 -11.83 8.45
C LYS A 163 21.58 -13.01 7.67
N GLN A 164 20.26 -13.19 7.71
CA GLN A 164 19.56 -14.15 6.85
C GLN A 164 18.83 -13.43 5.73
N PRO A 165 18.68 -14.05 4.55
CA PRO A 165 17.78 -13.55 3.52
C PRO A 165 16.40 -13.30 4.13
N CYS A 166 15.82 -12.13 3.84
CA CYS A 166 14.48 -11.80 4.28
C CYS A 166 13.57 -11.69 3.08
N ALA A 167 12.41 -12.30 3.19
CA ALA A 167 11.35 -12.23 2.20
C ALA A 167 10.00 -12.18 2.92
N HIS A 168 8.99 -11.72 2.19
CA HIS A 168 7.62 -12.01 2.52
C HIS A 168 7.42 -13.54 2.51
N VAL A 169 6.82 -14.09 3.56
CA VAL A 169 6.48 -15.52 3.67
C VAL A 169 5.02 -15.66 4.09
N PRO A 170 4.37 -16.82 3.88
CA PRO A 170 3.01 -17.03 4.36
C PRO A 170 2.87 -16.80 5.87
N GLY A 171 1.78 -16.15 6.28
CA GLY A 171 1.46 -15.92 7.70
C GLY A 171 2.24 -14.75 8.32
N SER A 172 2.59 -13.76 7.51
CA SER A 172 3.58 -12.77 7.85
C SER A 172 3.19 -11.40 7.32
N PHE A 173 3.41 -10.35 8.12
CA PHE A 173 3.01 -9.00 7.72
C PHE A 173 4.21 -8.18 7.24
N GLY A 174 3.97 -7.34 6.23
CA GLY A 174 4.95 -6.44 5.63
C GLY A 174 5.66 -7.01 4.41
N TRP A 175 6.30 -6.10 3.69
CA TRP A 175 6.94 -6.33 2.40
C TRP A 175 8.29 -7.04 2.50
N ALA A 176 9.06 -6.82 3.58
CA ALA A 176 10.43 -7.33 3.74
C ALA A 176 11.37 -7.06 2.54
N LEU A 177 11.19 -5.95 1.82
CA LEU A 177 11.95 -5.67 0.61
C LEU A 177 13.35 -5.18 0.97
N ARG A 178 14.26 -6.15 1.09
CA ARG A 178 15.67 -5.96 1.44
C ARG A 178 16.60 -6.60 0.40
N SER A 179 16.12 -6.69 -0.84
CA SER A 179 16.81 -7.28 -1.99
C SER A 179 16.33 -6.61 -3.29
N PRO A 180 17.07 -6.71 -4.40
CA PRO A 180 16.57 -6.33 -5.72
C PRO A 180 15.62 -7.39 -6.29
N GLY A 181 15.01 -7.09 -7.44
CA GLY A 181 14.14 -8.00 -8.18
C GLY A 181 12.65 -7.78 -8.02
N HIS A 182 12.25 -6.54 -7.71
CA HIS A 182 10.86 -6.24 -7.35
C HIS A 182 10.33 -5.04 -8.12
N GLY A 183 9.02 -4.86 -8.05
CA GLY A 183 8.35 -3.65 -8.51
C GLY A 183 8.43 -2.54 -7.45
N TYR A 184 8.37 -1.29 -7.90
CA TYR A 184 8.30 -0.12 -7.03
C TYR A 184 7.40 0.94 -7.66
N THR A 185 6.46 1.47 -6.89
CA THR A 185 5.63 2.59 -7.36
C THR A 185 6.05 3.87 -6.64
N LEU A 186 6.45 4.89 -7.39
CA LEU A 186 6.82 6.20 -6.87
C LEU A 186 5.64 7.17 -7.03
N ILE A 187 5.19 7.76 -5.92
CA ILE A 187 3.98 8.59 -5.86
C ILE A 187 4.28 9.90 -5.13
N ASN A 188 3.70 11.01 -5.60
CA ASN A 188 3.77 12.28 -4.88
C ASN A 188 2.77 12.29 -3.69
N ALA A 189 3.28 12.52 -2.49
CA ALA A 189 2.53 12.54 -1.22
C ALA A 189 1.41 13.59 -1.17
N ASN A 190 1.45 14.61 -2.03
CA ASN A 190 0.40 15.64 -2.14
C ASN A 190 -0.77 15.21 -3.04
N ARG A 191 -0.72 13.99 -3.60
CA ARG A 191 -1.73 13.44 -4.53
C ARG A 191 -2.25 12.10 -4.02
N PRO A 192 -2.96 12.06 -2.87
CA PRO A 192 -3.31 10.80 -2.20
C PRO A 192 -4.18 9.83 -3.02
N LEU A 193 -4.96 10.33 -3.98
CA LEU A 193 -5.75 9.47 -4.88
C LEU A 193 -4.89 8.64 -5.83
N ASP A 194 -3.65 9.09 -6.12
CA ASP A 194 -2.73 8.33 -6.95
C ASP A 194 -2.35 6.99 -6.29
N ALA A 195 -2.37 6.89 -4.95
CA ALA A 195 -2.12 5.65 -4.23
C ALA A 195 -3.19 4.58 -4.54
N ALA A 196 -4.47 4.96 -4.51
CA ALA A 196 -5.55 4.04 -4.86
C ALA A 196 -5.54 3.71 -6.36
N ALA A 197 -5.28 4.70 -7.22
CA ALA A 197 -5.25 4.51 -8.68
C ALA A 197 -4.12 3.58 -9.15
N SER A 198 -3.01 3.52 -8.41
CA SER A 198 -1.84 2.70 -8.73
C SER A 198 -1.71 1.44 -7.89
N ALA A 199 -2.61 1.20 -6.92
CA ALA A 199 -2.51 0.09 -5.97
C ALA A 199 -2.40 -1.29 -6.65
N ALA A 200 -3.08 -1.49 -7.79
CA ALA A 200 -3.01 -2.75 -8.53
C ALA A 200 -1.61 -3.08 -9.07
N LEU A 201 -0.73 -2.08 -9.25
CA LEU A 201 0.67 -2.30 -9.65
C LEU A 201 1.51 -2.92 -8.52
N SER A 202 1.04 -2.82 -7.28
CA SER A 202 1.65 -3.48 -6.12
C SER A 202 1.23 -4.94 -5.98
N GLY A 203 0.12 -5.35 -6.60
CA GLY A 203 -0.50 -6.68 -6.45
C GLY A 203 -0.48 -7.54 -7.72
N ALA A 204 0.31 -7.18 -8.73
CA ALA A 204 0.44 -7.97 -9.96
C ALA A 204 1.86 -7.85 -10.58
N GLY A 205 2.39 -8.95 -11.13
CA GLY A 205 3.73 -8.98 -11.73
C GLY A 205 4.82 -9.09 -10.67
N ASP A 206 5.84 -8.24 -10.77
CA ASP A 206 6.84 -8.07 -9.73
C ASP A 206 6.24 -7.19 -8.61
N PHE A 207 5.74 -7.81 -7.54
CA PHE A 207 5.06 -7.12 -6.45
C PHE A 207 5.94 -6.05 -5.81
N GLY A 208 5.33 -4.98 -5.28
CA GLY A 208 6.09 -3.79 -4.94
C GLY A 208 5.43 -2.79 -4.01
N PRO A 209 6.20 -2.10 -3.15
CA PRO A 209 5.67 -1.13 -2.22
C PRO A 209 5.40 0.19 -2.96
N GLN A 210 4.52 1.00 -2.38
CA GLN A 210 4.36 2.39 -2.79
C GLN A 210 5.29 3.28 -1.96
N LEU A 211 6.25 3.90 -2.64
CA LEU A 211 7.24 4.83 -2.09
C LEU A 211 6.80 6.27 -2.39
N LEU A 212 7.03 7.16 -1.44
CA LEU A 212 6.54 8.53 -1.53
C LEU A 212 7.66 9.55 -1.75
N ILE A 213 7.37 10.53 -2.60
CA ILE A 213 8.11 11.80 -2.67
C ILE A 213 7.23 12.94 -2.18
N ASP A 214 7.81 13.96 -1.57
CA ASP A 214 7.10 15.14 -1.08
C ASP A 214 7.19 16.34 -2.03
N LYS A 215 8.29 16.44 -2.79
CA LYS A 215 8.55 17.52 -3.74
C LYS A 215 8.79 16.96 -5.14
N PRO A 216 8.14 17.49 -6.20
CA PRO A 216 8.29 16.97 -7.56
C PRO A 216 9.74 16.94 -8.08
N ALA A 217 10.58 17.89 -7.63
CA ALA A 217 11.95 18.10 -8.13
C ALA A 217 13.04 17.47 -7.25
N THR A 218 12.69 16.65 -6.26
CA THR A 218 13.68 16.09 -5.33
C THR A 218 13.28 14.69 -4.91
N LEU A 219 14.16 13.71 -5.16
CA LEU A 219 14.03 12.38 -4.58
C LEU A 219 14.40 12.46 -3.08
N PRO A 220 13.51 12.07 -2.15
CA PRO A 220 13.85 12.12 -0.74
C PRO A 220 15.01 11.18 -0.40
N GLN A 221 15.94 11.65 0.42
CA GLN A 221 17.10 10.85 0.84
C GLN A 221 16.73 9.45 1.39
N PRO A 222 15.65 9.27 2.19
CA PRO A 222 15.26 7.93 2.64
C PRO A 222 14.92 6.97 1.49
N VAL A 223 14.28 7.48 0.43
CA VAL A 223 13.92 6.67 -0.75
C VAL A 223 15.18 6.35 -1.57
N LEU A 224 16.05 7.34 -1.78
CA LEU A 224 17.34 7.11 -2.44
C LEU A 224 18.17 6.04 -1.70
N ASN A 225 18.32 6.19 -0.38
CA ASN A 225 19.08 5.23 0.43
C ASN A 225 18.47 3.84 0.39
N PHE A 226 17.14 3.72 0.38
CA PHE A 226 16.47 2.42 0.22
C PHE A 226 16.93 1.69 -1.05
N PHE A 227 17.01 2.40 -2.19
CA PHE A 227 17.52 1.80 -3.43
C PHE A 227 18.99 1.42 -3.34
N LEU A 228 19.82 2.30 -2.80
CA LEU A 228 21.26 2.05 -2.68
C LEU A 228 21.59 0.91 -1.70
N ASP A 229 20.84 0.80 -0.60
CA ASP A 229 21.12 -0.16 0.47
C ASP A 229 20.54 -1.55 0.19
N TYR A 230 19.40 -1.63 -0.51
CA TYR A 230 18.63 -2.86 -0.62
C TYR A 230 18.25 -3.25 -2.03
N ALA A 231 17.83 -2.29 -2.84
CA ALA A 231 17.17 -2.57 -4.10
C ALA A 231 18.07 -2.36 -5.33
N THR A 232 19.38 -2.20 -5.20
CA THR A 232 20.26 -2.04 -6.37
C THR A 232 20.30 -3.34 -7.18
N PRO A 233 19.78 -3.38 -8.41
CA PRO A 233 19.81 -4.57 -9.23
C PRO A 233 21.21 -4.80 -9.79
N GLY A 234 21.54 -6.05 -10.08
CA GLY A 234 22.86 -6.33 -10.60
C GLY A 234 23.04 -7.71 -11.20
N TYR A 235 24.22 -7.90 -11.77
CA TYR A 235 24.64 -9.13 -12.42
C TYR A 235 26.09 -9.46 -12.12
N THR A 236 26.39 -10.75 -12.10
CA THR A 236 27.72 -11.33 -11.88
C THR A 236 28.42 -11.59 -13.24
N GLN A 237 29.42 -12.47 -13.28
CA GLN A 237 30.21 -12.73 -14.50
C GLN A 237 29.40 -13.31 -15.67
N GLU A 238 28.23 -13.87 -15.38
CA GLU A 238 27.24 -14.38 -16.33
C GLU A 238 26.65 -13.26 -17.22
N GLY A 239 26.86 -12.00 -16.84
CA GLY A 239 26.46 -10.83 -17.62
C GLY A 239 25.00 -10.42 -17.43
N PRO A 240 24.56 -9.33 -18.08
CA PRO A 240 23.27 -8.71 -17.82
C PRO A 240 22.07 -9.60 -18.18
N THR A 241 22.22 -10.59 -19.06
CA THR A 241 21.11 -11.50 -19.40
C THR A 241 20.68 -12.39 -18.25
N ALA A 242 21.52 -12.54 -17.21
CA ALA A 242 21.22 -13.26 -15.98
C ALA A 242 20.91 -12.32 -14.80
N ALA A 243 20.76 -11.01 -15.04
CA ALA A 243 20.51 -10.04 -13.98
C ALA A 243 19.13 -10.23 -13.36
N VAL A 244 19.04 -9.82 -12.09
CA VAL A 244 17.76 -9.62 -11.40
C VAL A 244 17.33 -8.18 -11.63
N TYR A 245 16.20 -7.99 -12.31
CA TYR A 245 15.72 -6.66 -12.73
C TYR A 245 14.65 -6.13 -11.78
N ASN A 246 14.70 -4.83 -11.53
CA ASN A 246 13.59 -4.14 -10.90
C ASN A 246 12.65 -3.56 -11.96
N HIS A 247 11.43 -3.26 -11.54
CA HIS A 247 10.50 -2.44 -12.31
C HIS A 247 10.06 -1.23 -11.51
N GLY A 248 9.92 -0.08 -12.17
CA GLY A 248 9.49 1.17 -11.53
C GLY A 248 8.35 1.83 -12.27
N TRP A 249 7.31 2.21 -11.53
CA TRP A 249 6.22 3.05 -12.03
C TRP A 249 6.28 4.41 -11.39
N VAL A 250 6.28 5.46 -12.21
CA VAL A 250 6.15 6.85 -11.78
C VAL A 250 4.70 7.27 -12.02
N ILE A 251 4.00 7.67 -10.96
CA ILE A 251 2.57 8.00 -11.05
C ILE A 251 2.38 9.52 -11.13
N GLY A 252 1.82 9.97 -12.26
CA GLY A 252 1.55 11.38 -12.54
C GLY A 252 2.40 11.95 -13.68
N ASP A 253 2.20 13.23 -13.98
CA ASP A 253 2.97 13.95 -14.98
C ASP A 253 4.24 14.59 -14.38
N SER A 254 4.96 15.39 -15.17
CA SER A 254 6.18 16.08 -14.75
C SER A 254 5.97 17.14 -13.66
N SER A 255 4.72 17.55 -13.39
CA SER A 255 4.38 18.41 -12.26
C SER A 255 4.23 17.63 -10.95
N ALA A 256 3.84 16.36 -11.03
CA ALA A 256 3.81 15.46 -9.88
C ALA A 256 5.21 14.93 -9.55
N ILE A 257 5.96 14.50 -10.56
CA ILE A 257 7.32 13.96 -10.42
C ILE A 257 8.13 14.46 -11.62
N SER A 258 9.08 15.37 -11.39
CA SER A 258 9.84 16.02 -12.46
C SER A 258 10.64 15.02 -13.30
N ALA A 259 10.92 15.37 -14.55
CA ALA A 259 11.75 14.56 -15.44
C ALA A 259 13.14 14.25 -14.84
N GLY A 260 13.70 15.14 -14.03
CA GLY A 260 14.96 14.90 -13.32
C GLY A 260 14.85 13.75 -12.31
N VAL A 261 13.80 13.75 -11.49
CA VAL A 261 13.54 12.65 -10.53
C VAL A 261 13.19 11.35 -11.27
N GLN A 262 12.48 11.43 -12.40
CA GLN A 262 12.22 10.26 -13.24
C GLN A 262 13.51 9.63 -13.78
N ALA A 263 14.45 10.45 -14.25
CA ALA A 263 15.76 9.98 -14.74
C ALA A 263 16.65 9.44 -13.59
N GLU A 264 16.58 10.04 -12.41
CA GLU A 264 17.25 9.52 -11.21
C GLU A 264 16.70 8.14 -10.83
N MET A 265 15.37 7.98 -10.85
CA MET A 265 14.71 6.69 -10.61
C MET A 265 15.10 5.64 -11.66
N ASP A 266 15.11 5.99 -12.94
CA ASP A 266 15.57 5.10 -14.02
C ASP A 266 17.00 4.61 -13.78
N THR A 267 17.89 5.51 -13.36
CA THR A 267 19.28 5.17 -13.03
C THR A 267 19.37 4.20 -11.85
N LEU A 268 18.56 4.38 -10.81
CA LEU A 268 18.54 3.50 -9.63
C LEU A 268 18.03 2.09 -9.93
N LEU A 269 17.22 1.93 -10.98
CA LEU A 269 16.68 0.64 -11.41
C LEU A 269 17.59 -0.08 -12.42
N GLN A 270 18.65 0.58 -12.90
CA GLN A 270 19.57 -0.02 -13.86
C GLN A 270 20.40 -1.12 -13.19
N ALA A 271 20.41 -2.31 -13.77
CA ALA A 271 21.27 -3.39 -13.31
C ALA A 271 22.74 -3.03 -13.54
N ILE A 272 23.56 -3.11 -12.48
CA ILE A 272 24.99 -2.82 -12.53
C ILE A 272 25.84 -4.08 -12.26
N PRO A 273 27.10 -4.14 -12.75
CA PRO A 273 28.01 -5.22 -12.39
C PRO A 273 28.21 -5.30 -10.87
N GLN A 274 28.01 -6.49 -10.30
CA GLN A 274 28.33 -6.80 -8.90
C GLN A 274 29.64 -7.59 -8.85
N LYS A 275 30.42 -7.37 -7.80
CA LYS A 275 31.70 -8.07 -7.60
C LYS A 275 31.50 -9.51 -7.13
#